data_AF-A0A7J7VQ43-F1
#
_entry.id   AF-A0A7J7VQ43-F1
#
_cell.length_a   1.000
_cell.length_b   1.000
_cell.length_c   1.000
_cell.angle_alpha   90.00
_cell.angle_beta   90.00
_cell.angle_gamma   90.00
#
_symmetry.space_group_name_H-M   'P 1'
#
loop_
_entity.id
_entity.type
_entity.pdbx_description
1 polymer ?
#
loop_
_entity_poly.entity_id
_entity_poly.type
_entity_poly.pdbx_seq_one_letter_code
_entity_poly.pdbx_strand_id
1 'polypeptide(L)'
;MGDVLSTHLDDARRQHITERTGKILTEFLRFYEDQYGVALFNSMRHEIEGTGTPQAQLLWRKVPLDERIIFSGNLFQYQEDNKKWRNRFSLVPHNYGLVLYENKVAYERHVPPRAIINSAGYKILTSVDQYLELVGNSLPGTTSKSGAAPILKCPTQFPLILWHPSARHYYFCMMTEAEQDKWQAVLQDCIRHCNNGIPENSKVEGPAFTDAIRMYRQSKELYGTWEMLCGNEVQILSNLVMEELGPELNTAEGAGERPVAPVPWVHSSCPSSVACFPRGSCHPCKEGGIGTVCCDSEPMNSLPSPGAHWNREPGALRSSSAPLPPP
;
A
#
# COMPACT_ATOMS: atom_id res chain seq x y z
N MET A 1 -7.93 -6.92 33.87
CA MET A 1 -8.36 -7.73 32.71
C MET A 1 -7.78 -7.02 31.50
N GLY A 2 -6.70 -7.56 30.94
CA GLY A 2 -6.03 -6.97 29.78
C GLY A 2 -6.95 -7.03 28.55
N ASP A 3 -6.79 -6.07 27.64
CA ASP A 3 -7.38 -6.12 26.30
C ASP A 3 -6.97 -7.43 25.60
N VAL A 4 -7.79 -7.95 24.69
CA VAL A 4 -7.58 -9.25 24.04
C VAL A 4 -6.26 -9.26 23.25
N LEU A 5 -5.87 -8.11 22.71
CA LEU A 5 -4.55 -7.87 22.11
C LEU A 5 -3.38 -8.02 23.10
N SER A 6 -3.59 -7.71 24.38
CA SER A 6 -2.58 -7.84 25.44
C SER A 6 -2.46 -9.26 25.98
N THR A 7 -3.46 -10.13 25.77
CA THR A 7 -3.42 -11.52 26.25
C THR A 7 -2.91 -12.49 25.19
N HIS A 8 -3.09 -12.18 23.90
CA HIS A 8 -2.65 -13.05 22.80
C HIS A 8 -1.39 -12.57 22.08
N LEU A 9 -0.99 -11.30 22.20
CA LEU A 9 0.29 -10.78 21.68
C LEU A 9 1.14 -10.28 22.84
N ASP A 10 1.63 -11.20 23.67
CA ASP A 10 2.66 -10.87 24.67
C ASP A 10 4.01 -10.55 24.00
N ASP A 11 4.96 -10.03 24.79
CA ASP A 11 6.27 -9.60 24.26
C ASP A 11 7.05 -10.76 23.63
N ALA A 12 6.93 -11.97 24.18
CA ALA A 12 7.59 -13.15 23.66
C ALA A 12 7.05 -13.54 22.27
N ARG A 13 5.72 -13.50 22.08
CA ARG A 13 5.09 -13.79 20.80
C ARG A 13 5.31 -12.68 19.78
N ARG A 14 5.31 -11.42 20.20
CA ARG A 14 5.71 -10.27 19.37
C ARG A 14 7.14 -10.42 18.87
N GLN A 15 8.06 -10.81 19.74
CA GLN A 15 9.44 -11.08 19.38
C GLN A 15 9.56 -12.24 18.38
N HIS A 16 8.84 -13.35 18.62
CA HIS A 16 8.83 -14.48 17.70
C HIS A 16 8.31 -14.10 16.29
N ILE A 17 7.20 -13.36 16.23
CA ILE A 17 6.64 -12.84 14.96
C ILE A 17 7.68 -11.95 14.27
N THR A 18 8.30 -11.02 15.00
CA THR A 18 9.32 -10.11 14.46
C THR A 18 10.51 -10.87 13.88
N GLU A 19 11.01 -11.89 14.57
CA GLU A 19 12.11 -12.72 14.09
C GLU A 19 11.75 -13.51 12.83
N ARG A 20 10.53 -14.06 12.76
CA ARG A 20 10.05 -14.78 11.58
C ARG A 20 9.86 -13.82 10.40
N THR A 21 9.25 -12.66 10.63
CA THR A 21 9.12 -11.59 9.63
C THR A 21 10.49 -11.16 9.10
N GLY A 22 11.47 -10.94 9.98
CA GLY A 22 12.83 -10.59 9.58
C GLY A 22 13.50 -11.63 8.67
N LYS A 23 13.29 -12.93 8.95
CA LYS A 23 13.80 -14.02 8.09
C LYS A 23 13.15 -14.02 6.71
N ILE A 24 11.82 -13.88 6.64
CA ILE A 24 11.06 -13.80 5.38
C ILE A 24 11.55 -12.62 4.54
N LEU A 25 11.65 -11.43 5.16
CA LEU A 25 12.11 -10.23 4.46
C LEU A 25 13.56 -10.35 4.00
N THR A 26 14.45 -10.96 4.81
CA THR A 26 15.84 -11.18 4.41
C THR A 26 15.94 -12.12 3.21
N GLU A 27 15.16 -13.20 3.18
CA GLU A 27 15.14 -14.12 2.05
C GLU A 27 14.56 -13.43 0.79
N PHE A 28 13.45 -12.69 0.92
CA PHE A 28 12.90 -11.88 -0.17
C PHE A 28 13.92 -10.88 -0.73
N LEU A 29 14.64 -10.16 0.14
CA LEU A 29 15.61 -9.15 -0.28
C LEU A 29 16.71 -9.72 -1.16
N ARG A 30 17.13 -10.98 -0.94
CA ARG A 30 18.09 -11.64 -1.82
C ARG A 30 17.55 -11.80 -3.24
N PHE A 31 16.29 -12.23 -3.39
CA PHE A 31 15.64 -12.28 -4.70
C PHE A 31 15.53 -10.87 -5.31
N TYR A 32 15.22 -9.85 -4.51
CA TYR A 32 15.13 -8.47 -5.00
C TYR A 32 16.48 -7.94 -5.51
N GLU A 33 17.56 -8.14 -4.77
CA GLU A 33 18.92 -7.77 -5.17
C GLU A 33 19.33 -8.49 -6.47
N ASP A 34 19.05 -9.79 -6.58
CA ASP A 34 19.32 -10.58 -7.79
C ASP A 34 18.50 -10.08 -9.00
N GLN A 35 17.22 -9.73 -8.80
CA GLN A 35 16.35 -9.25 -9.88
C GLN A 35 16.63 -7.80 -10.28
N TYR A 36 17.14 -6.97 -9.38
CA TYR A 36 17.38 -5.55 -9.67
C TYR A 36 18.36 -5.35 -10.82
N GLY A 37 19.47 -6.09 -10.82
CA GLY A 37 20.46 -6.04 -11.91
C GLY A 37 19.88 -6.50 -13.26
N VAL A 38 19.01 -7.50 -13.24
CA VAL A 38 18.32 -8.01 -14.44
C VAL A 38 17.35 -6.97 -14.99
N ALA A 39 16.51 -6.37 -14.13
CA ALA A 39 15.57 -5.34 -14.52
C ALA A 39 16.29 -4.09 -15.08
N LEU A 40 17.38 -3.67 -14.43
CA LEU A 40 18.20 -2.56 -14.88
C LEU A 40 18.80 -2.83 -16.28
N PHE A 41 19.40 -4.01 -16.46
CA PHE A 41 19.96 -4.41 -17.75
C PHE A 41 18.89 -4.41 -18.86
N ASN A 42 17.72 -4.99 -18.59
CA ASN A 42 16.63 -5.04 -19.56
C ASN A 42 16.13 -3.64 -19.92
N SER A 43 15.97 -2.75 -18.94
CA SER A 43 15.61 -1.35 -19.18
C SER A 43 16.62 -0.66 -20.10
N MET A 44 17.92 -0.75 -19.76
CA MET A 44 18.98 -0.14 -20.56
C MET A 44 19.05 -0.72 -21.97
N ARG A 45 18.91 -2.04 -22.10
CA ARG A 45 18.90 -2.74 -23.40
C ARG A 45 17.78 -2.20 -24.30
N HIS A 46 16.56 -2.07 -23.77
CA HIS A 46 15.42 -1.56 -24.54
C HIS A 46 15.62 -0.11 -25.01
N GLU A 47 16.27 0.72 -24.18
CA GLU A 47 16.59 2.11 -24.54
C GLU A 47 17.71 2.20 -25.59
N ILE A 48 18.78 1.42 -25.44
CA ILE A 48 19.95 1.44 -26.34
C ILE A 48 19.61 0.84 -27.70
N GLU A 49 18.89 -0.29 -27.71
CA GLU A 49 18.50 -0.97 -28.95
C GLU A 49 17.27 -0.31 -29.62
N GLY A 50 16.61 0.64 -28.95
CA GLY A 50 15.39 1.28 -29.46
C GLY A 50 14.21 0.32 -29.58
N THR A 51 14.19 -0.77 -28.80
CA THR A 51 13.15 -1.81 -28.80
C THR A 51 12.07 -1.59 -27.74
N GLY A 52 12.03 -0.39 -27.14
CA GLY A 52 10.98 0.02 -26.22
C GLY A 52 9.59 0.09 -26.87
N THR A 53 8.56 0.29 -26.05
CA THR A 53 7.19 0.42 -26.53
C THR A 53 7.04 1.61 -27.48
N PRO A 54 6.28 1.46 -28.59
CA PRO A 54 6.08 2.55 -29.53
C PRO A 54 5.35 3.72 -28.87
N GLN A 55 5.61 4.92 -29.36
CA GLN A 55 4.94 6.12 -28.86
C GLN A 55 3.43 6.02 -29.08
N ALA A 56 2.66 6.24 -28.00
CA ALA A 56 1.22 6.27 -28.07
C ALA A 56 0.71 7.44 -28.94
N GLN A 57 -0.41 7.23 -29.64
CA GLN A 57 -1.06 8.26 -30.45
C GLN A 57 -1.75 9.33 -29.60
N LEU A 58 -2.29 8.92 -28.44
CA LEU A 58 -2.92 9.84 -27.50
C LEU A 58 -1.86 10.49 -26.62
N LEU A 59 -2.02 11.78 -26.34
CA LEU A 59 -1.14 12.52 -25.45
C LEU A 59 -1.37 12.07 -24.00
N TRP A 60 -0.27 11.83 -23.30
CA TRP A 60 -0.30 11.54 -21.88
C TRP A 60 -0.22 12.84 -21.08
N ARG A 61 -1.05 12.95 -20.06
CA ARG A 61 -1.00 14.09 -19.15
C ARG A 61 0.32 14.04 -18.37
N LYS A 62 1.09 15.14 -18.41
CA LYS A 62 2.40 15.27 -17.74
C LYS A 62 2.32 15.86 -16.34
N VAL A 63 1.25 16.59 -16.03
CA VAL A 63 1.02 17.25 -14.74
C VAL A 63 -0.30 16.74 -14.17
N PRO A 64 -0.37 16.28 -12.91
CA PRO A 64 -1.64 15.87 -12.28
C PRO A 64 -2.72 16.94 -12.37
N LEU A 65 -3.98 16.55 -12.19
CA LEU A 65 -5.06 17.53 -12.05
C LEU A 65 -4.95 18.26 -10.72
N ASP A 66 -5.51 19.47 -10.66
CA ASP A 66 -5.70 20.18 -9.41
C ASP A 66 -6.42 19.30 -8.40
N GLU A 67 -5.91 19.29 -7.17
CA GLU A 67 -6.42 18.45 -6.10
C GLU A 67 -7.85 18.86 -5.72
N ARG A 68 -8.75 17.88 -5.71
CA ARG A 68 -10.15 18.06 -5.36
C ARG A 68 -10.64 16.88 -4.54
N ILE A 69 -11.65 17.14 -3.71
CA ILE A 69 -12.40 16.07 -3.05
C ILE A 69 -13.23 15.36 -4.13
N ILE A 70 -13.02 14.06 -4.24
CA ILE A 70 -13.71 13.19 -5.21
C ILE A 70 -15.16 13.00 -4.77
N PHE A 71 -15.35 12.70 -3.49
CA PHE A 71 -16.68 12.51 -2.92
C PHE A 71 -16.69 12.78 -1.41
N SER A 72 -17.85 13.16 -0.87
CA SER A 72 -18.06 13.26 0.57
C SER A 72 -19.52 13.05 0.94
N GLY A 73 -19.75 12.59 2.18
CA GLY A 73 -21.09 12.32 2.70
C GLY A 73 -21.03 11.74 4.11
N ASN A 74 -22.19 11.62 4.74
CA ASN A 74 -22.29 11.01 6.06
C ASN A 74 -22.43 9.49 5.94
N LEU A 75 -21.72 8.73 6.78
CA LEU A 75 -21.83 7.28 6.90
C LEU A 75 -22.03 6.90 8.37
N PHE A 76 -22.88 5.92 8.64
CA PHE A 76 -22.88 5.28 9.97
C PHE A 76 -21.78 4.25 10.00
N GLN A 77 -20.78 4.44 10.86
CA GLN A 77 -19.68 3.49 11.08
C GLN A 77 -19.91 2.72 12.38
N TYR A 78 -19.72 1.41 12.35
CA TYR A 78 -19.65 0.60 13.57
C TYR A 78 -18.28 0.76 14.23
N GLN A 79 -18.26 1.16 15.49
CA GLN A 79 -17.05 1.21 16.30
C GLN A 79 -16.95 -0.06 17.14
N GLU A 80 -15.92 -0.86 16.87
CA GLU A 80 -15.70 -2.14 17.55
C GLU A 80 -15.43 -1.97 19.05
N ASP A 81 -14.63 -0.96 19.41
CA ASP A 81 -14.16 -0.70 20.77
C ASP A 81 -15.30 -0.47 21.76
N ASN A 82 -16.40 0.17 21.32
CA ASN A 82 -17.56 0.48 22.16
C ASN A 82 -18.86 -0.18 21.68
N LYS A 83 -18.80 -0.99 20.61
CA LYS A 83 -19.92 -1.70 19.97
C LYS A 83 -21.10 -0.79 19.60
N LYS A 84 -20.82 0.44 19.15
CA LYS A 84 -21.86 1.42 18.78
C LYS A 84 -21.70 1.93 17.36
N TRP A 85 -22.84 2.19 16.73
CA TRP A 85 -22.89 2.94 15.48
C TRP A 85 -22.76 4.43 15.76
N ARG A 86 -21.97 5.10 14.92
CA ARG A 86 -21.75 6.55 14.98
C ARG A 86 -21.80 7.14 13.59
N ASN A 87 -22.45 8.28 13.47
CA ASN A 87 -22.38 9.07 12.25
C ASN A 87 -20.94 9.63 12.12
N ARG A 88 -20.39 9.54 10.92
CA ARG A 88 -19.08 10.05 10.53
C ARG A 88 -19.24 10.84 9.24
N PHE A 89 -18.59 12.00 9.20
CA PHE A 89 -18.42 12.70 7.93
C PHE A 89 -17.25 12.06 7.19
N SER A 90 -17.56 11.37 6.11
CA SER A 90 -16.63 10.60 5.31
C SER A 90 -16.32 11.35 4.03
N LEU A 91 -15.05 11.40 3.64
CA LEU A 91 -14.62 12.03 2.40
C LEU A 91 -13.50 11.25 1.73
N VAL A 92 -13.44 11.38 0.42
CA VAL A 92 -12.42 10.79 -0.45
C VAL A 92 -11.67 11.94 -1.12
N PRO A 93 -10.40 12.21 -0.74
CA PRO A 93 -9.55 13.22 -1.37
C PRO A 93 -9.06 12.75 -2.75
N HIS A 94 -8.28 13.61 -3.41
CA HIS A 94 -7.67 13.36 -4.72
C HIS A 94 -6.81 12.07 -4.80
N ASN A 95 -6.27 11.61 -3.66
CA ASN A 95 -5.45 10.42 -3.54
C ASN A 95 -6.25 9.13 -3.23
N TYR A 96 -7.59 9.19 -3.29
CA TYR A 96 -8.49 8.05 -3.11
C TYR A 96 -8.45 7.35 -1.74
N GLY A 97 -7.80 7.93 -0.73
CA GLY A 97 -7.92 7.45 0.66
C GLY A 97 -9.31 7.71 1.23
N LEU A 98 -9.86 6.80 2.04
CA LEU A 98 -11.11 7.08 2.76
C LEU A 98 -10.78 7.77 4.09
N VAL A 99 -11.20 9.03 4.25
CA VAL A 99 -10.94 9.83 5.46
C VAL A 99 -12.23 10.01 6.24
N LEU A 100 -12.19 9.69 7.54
CA LEU A 100 -13.35 9.72 8.44
C LEU A 100 -13.17 10.79 9.51
N TYR A 101 -14.06 11.78 9.52
CA TYR A 101 -14.15 12.80 10.57
C TYR A 101 -15.33 12.51 11.50
N GLU A 102 -15.27 13.09 12.70
CA GLU A 102 -16.37 12.96 13.65
C GLU A 102 -17.69 13.52 13.10
N ASN A 103 -17.63 14.68 12.43
CA ASN A 103 -18.73 15.33 11.75
C ASN A 103 -18.17 16.39 10.79
N LYS A 104 -19.04 17.01 9.99
CA LYS A 104 -18.66 18.02 9.00
C LYS A 104 -18.03 19.27 9.62
N VAL A 105 -18.51 19.70 10.80
CA VAL A 105 -17.97 20.88 11.50
C VAL A 105 -16.53 20.65 11.96
N ALA A 106 -16.20 19.43 12.40
CA ALA A 106 -14.84 19.06 12.76
C ALA A 106 -13.90 19.16 11.54
N TYR A 107 -14.35 18.70 10.37
CA TYR A 107 -13.61 18.85 9.12
C TYR A 107 -13.39 20.32 8.74
N GLU A 108 -14.45 21.15 8.77
CA GLU A 108 -14.37 22.59 8.45
C GLU A 108 -13.47 23.37 9.42
N ARG A 109 -13.32 22.89 10.66
CA ARG A 109 -12.41 23.44 11.67
C ARG A 109 -10.99 22.86 11.59
N HIS A 110 -10.68 22.06 10.57
CA HIS A 110 -9.39 21.39 10.41
C HIS A 110 -8.98 20.53 11.61
N VAL A 111 -9.95 19.94 12.31
CA VAL A 111 -9.68 18.96 13.36
C VAL A 111 -9.13 17.69 12.71
N PRO A 112 -8.08 17.05 13.26
CA PRO A 112 -7.55 15.82 12.69
C PRO A 112 -8.62 14.74 12.48
N PRO A 113 -8.54 13.96 11.38
CA PRO A 113 -9.48 12.89 11.12
C PRO A 113 -9.37 11.79 12.19
N ARG A 114 -10.47 11.07 12.40
CA ARG A 114 -10.53 9.91 13.29
C ARG A 114 -9.86 8.69 12.69
N ALA A 115 -9.90 8.56 11.37
CA ALA A 115 -9.23 7.49 10.64
C ALA A 115 -8.93 7.93 9.21
N ILE A 116 -7.83 7.42 8.67
CA ILE A 116 -7.45 7.49 7.26
C ILE A 116 -7.24 6.05 6.82
N ILE A 117 -7.98 5.61 5.81
CA ILE A 117 -8.02 4.22 5.37
C ILE A 117 -7.50 4.15 3.94
N ASN A 118 -6.40 3.42 3.74
CA ASN A 118 -5.98 2.97 2.42
C ASN A 118 -6.67 1.62 2.14
N SER A 119 -7.38 1.53 1.01
CA SER A 119 -8.22 0.38 0.68
C SER A 119 -7.56 -0.62 -0.27
N ALA A 120 -6.23 -0.66 -0.37
CA ALA A 120 -5.53 -1.69 -1.13
C ALA A 120 -5.84 -3.09 -0.57
N GLY A 121 -6.11 -4.05 -1.45
CA GLY A 121 -6.45 -5.44 -1.09
C GLY A 121 -7.83 -5.65 -0.47
N TYR A 122 -8.63 -4.59 -0.30
CA TYR A 122 -9.98 -4.71 0.28
C TYR A 122 -11.00 -5.22 -0.74
N LYS A 123 -12.05 -5.89 -0.24
CA LYS A 123 -13.26 -6.26 -0.98
C LYS A 123 -14.47 -5.59 -0.33
N ILE A 124 -15.44 -5.21 -1.16
CA ILE A 124 -16.70 -4.61 -0.71
C ILE A 124 -17.77 -5.70 -0.66
N LEU A 125 -18.48 -5.76 0.47
CA LEU A 125 -19.65 -6.61 0.65
C LEU A 125 -20.85 -5.75 1.01
N THR A 126 -21.99 -6.01 0.39
CA THR A 126 -23.23 -5.23 0.58
C THR A 126 -24.28 -5.95 1.44
N SER A 127 -23.90 -7.09 2.03
CA SER A 127 -24.72 -7.87 2.94
C SER A 127 -23.89 -8.41 4.10
N VAL A 128 -24.50 -8.46 5.28
CA VAL A 128 -23.91 -9.09 6.46
C VAL A 128 -23.80 -10.61 6.27
N ASP A 129 -24.72 -11.22 5.54
CA ASP A 129 -24.70 -12.67 5.30
C ASP A 129 -23.51 -13.06 4.43
N GLN A 130 -23.23 -12.29 3.36
CA GLN A 130 -22.04 -12.48 2.52
C GLN A 130 -20.75 -12.35 3.34
N TYR A 131 -20.72 -11.39 4.28
CA TYR A 131 -19.60 -11.24 5.20
C TYR A 131 -19.44 -12.45 6.11
N LEU A 132 -20.52 -12.91 6.75
CA LEU A 132 -20.47 -14.06 7.65
C LEU A 132 -20.06 -15.35 6.93
N GLU A 133 -20.52 -15.56 5.70
CA GLU A 133 -20.11 -16.69 4.86
C GLU A 133 -18.61 -16.63 4.54
N LEU A 134 -18.12 -15.48 4.10
CA LEU A 134 -16.70 -15.27 3.78
C LEU A 134 -15.81 -15.49 5.01
N VAL A 135 -16.23 -15.00 6.17
CA VAL A 135 -15.50 -15.18 7.43
C VAL A 135 -15.58 -16.62 7.93
N GLY A 136 -16.75 -17.25 7.86
CA GLY A 136 -16.95 -18.63 8.31
C GLY A 136 -16.05 -19.64 7.57
N ASN A 137 -15.83 -19.41 6.28
CA ASN A 137 -14.95 -20.25 5.44
C ASN A 137 -13.44 -20.05 5.72
N SER A 138 -13.06 -19.00 6.45
CA SER A 138 -11.65 -18.66 6.70
C SER A 138 -11.06 -19.32 7.97
N LEU A 139 -11.87 -20.04 8.76
CA LEU A 139 -11.45 -20.72 9.99
C LEU A 139 -11.57 -22.25 9.83
N PRO A 140 -10.47 -23.03 9.96
CA PRO A 140 -10.52 -24.48 9.84
C PRO A 140 -11.32 -25.10 11.00
N GLY A 141 -12.31 -25.94 10.68
CA GLY A 141 -13.10 -26.70 11.67
C GLY A 141 -14.54 -26.22 11.90
N THR A 142 -14.99 -25.16 11.23
CA THR A 142 -16.37 -24.67 11.35
C THR A 142 -17.33 -25.49 10.49
N THR A 143 -17.52 -26.78 10.82
CA THR A 143 -18.68 -27.52 10.30
C THR A 143 -19.93 -26.94 10.97
N SER A 144 -20.80 -26.37 10.13
CA SER A 144 -22.18 -25.94 10.38
C SER A 144 -22.74 -26.24 11.77
N LYS A 145 -22.42 -25.37 12.74
CA LYS A 145 -23.25 -25.15 13.93
C LYS A 145 -23.47 -23.66 14.05
N SER A 146 -24.62 -23.23 13.52
CA SER A 146 -25.26 -21.94 13.79
C SER A 146 -25.26 -21.70 15.30
N GLY A 147 -24.32 -20.89 15.79
CA GLY A 147 -24.05 -20.73 17.22
C GLY A 147 -23.42 -19.38 17.54
N ALA A 148 -24.23 -18.32 17.46
CA ALA A 148 -24.18 -17.13 18.32
C ALA A 148 -22.84 -16.39 18.49
N ALA A 149 -22.16 -16.02 17.40
CA ALA A 149 -21.43 -14.74 17.43
C ALA A 149 -22.47 -13.61 17.39
N PRO A 150 -22.32 -12.50 18.14
CA PRO A 150 -23.24 -11.38 18.05
C PRO A 150 -23.23 -10.85 16.61
N ILE A 151 -24.26 -11.24 15.86
CA ILE A 151 -24.50 -10.84 14.48
C ILE A 151 -24.41 -9.32 14.46
N LEU A 152 -23.53 -8.77 13.63
CA LEU A 152 -23.42 -7.34 13.40
C LEU A 152 -24.81 -6.79 13.03
N LYS A 153 -25.51 -6.18 14.00
CA LYS A 153 -26.83 -5.60 13.78
C LYS A 153 -26.68 -4.22 13.18
N CYS A 154 -26.92 -4.15 11.88
CA CYS A 154 -26.93 -2.92 11.11
C CYS A 154 -28.18 -2.08 11.47
N PRO A 155 -28.06 -0.75 11.69
CA PRO A 155 -29.21 0.10 11.98
C PRO A 155 -30.14 0.28 10.78
N THR A 156 -29.64 -0.03 9.58
CA THR A 156 -30.36 0.10 8.31
C THR A 156 -30.22 -1.17 7.48
N GLN A 157 -31.00 -1.26 6.40
CA GLN A 157 -31.00 -2.39 5.47
C GLN A 157 -29.88 -2.31 4.42
N PHE A 158 -29.06 -1.24 4.45
CA PHE A 158 -28.08 -0.94 3.40
C PHE A 158 -26.65 -0.94 3.96
N PRO A 159 -26.10 -2.11 4.33
CA PRO A 159 -24.75 -2.19 4.86
C PRO A 159 -23.70 -2.13 3.76
N LEU A 160 -22.51 -1.65 4.10
CA LEU A 160 -21.34 -1.72 3.24
C LEU A 160 -20.13 -2.07 4.09
N ILE A 161 -19.52 -3.20 3.80
CA ILE A 161 -18.45 -3.79 4.60
C ILE A 161 -17.18 -3.84 3.76
N LEU A 162 -16.10 -3.27 4.27
CA LEU A 162 -14.76 -3.41 3.72
C LEU A 162 -14.06 -4.56 4.42
N TRP A 163 -13.87 -5.67 3.69
CA TRP A 163 -13.18 -6.86 4.14
C TRP A 163 -11.75 -6.90 3.59
N HIS A 164 -10.79 -7.38 4.37
CA HIS A 164 -9.41 -7.60 3.91
C HIS A 164 -8.88 -8.89 4.55
N PRO A 165 -8.14 -9.76 3.83
CA PRO A 165 -7.70 -11.05 4.37
C PRO A 165 -6.88 -10.93 5.65
N SER A 166 -6.05 -9.90 5.72
CA SER A 166 -5.10 -9.70 6.80
C SER A 166 -5.23 -8.34 7.48
N ALA A 167 -6.28 -7.55 7.28
CA ALA A 167 -6.35 -6.22 7.90
C ALA A 167 -7.69 -6.01 8.58
N ARG A 168 -7.79 -4.97 9.42
CA ARG A 168 -9.03 -4.64 10.10
C ARG A 168 -10.16 -4.42 9.09
N HIS A 169 -11.32 -5.00 9.37
CA HIS A 169 -12.53 -4.79 8.59
C HIS A 169 -13.24 -3.51 9.03
N TYR A 170 -13.90 -2.84 8.09
CA TYR A 170 -14.72 -1.66 8.38
C TYR A 170 -16.17 -1.93 8.02
N TYR A 171 -17.08 -1.50 8.89
CA TYR A 171 -18.51 -1.73 8.71
C TYR A 171 -19.25 -0.39 8.66
N PHE A 172 -19.94 -0.16 7.54
CA PHE A 172 -20.73 1.03 7.30
C PHE A 172 -22.20 0.67 7.05
N CYS A 173 -23.08 1.66 7.25
CA CYS A 173 -24.50 1.59 6.93
C CYS A 173 -24.98 2.93 6.37
N MET A 174 -25.84 2.86 5.35
CA MET A 174 -26.41 4.00 4.64
C MET A 174 -27.91 4.07 4.90
N MET A 175 -28.53 5.25 4.72
CA MET A 175 -29.97 5.40 4.98
C MET A 175 -30.82 4.91 3.81
N THR A 176 -30.26 4.90 2.59
CA THR A 176 -30.98 4.54 1.36
C THR A 176 -30.12 3.66 0.46
N GLU A 177 -30.77 2.90 -0.41
CA GLU A 177 -30.13 2.11 -1.47
C GLU A 177 -29.29 2.98 -2.41
N ALA A 178 -29.82 4.14 -2.82
CA ALA A 178 -29.11 5.07 -3.71
C ALA A 178 -27.79 5.59 -3.08
N GLU A 179 -27.76 5.80 -1.76
CA GLU A 179 -26.52 6.14 -1.05
C GLU A 179 -25.56 4.94 -1.01
N GLN A 180 -26.07 3.73 -0.81
CA GLN A 180 -25.27 2.51 -0.81
C GLN A 180 -24.59 2.29 -2.16
N ASP A 181 -25.34 2.35 -3.26
CA ASP A 181 -24.82 2.20 -4.62
C ASP A 181 -23.74 3.23 -4.94
N LYS A 182 -23.99 4.49 -4.55
CA LYS A 182 -23.05 5.58 -4.78
C LYS A 182 -21.75 5.38 -4.02
N TRP A 183 -21.83 5.05 -2.73
CA TRP A 183 -20.66 4.78 -1.91
C TRP A 183 -19.94 3.49 -2.33
N GLN A 184 -20.66 2.47 -2.78
CA GLN A 184 -20.07 1.27 -3.37
C GLN A 184 -19.23 1.62 -4.58
N ALA A 185 -19.76 2.37 -5.55
CA ALA A 185 -19.00 2.77 -6.74
C ALA A 185 -17.75 3.59 -6.37
N VAL A 186 -17.89 4.58 -5.47
CA VAL A 186 -16.77 5.40 -5.00
C VAL A 186 -15.71 4.55 -4.31
N LEU A 187 -16.09 3.61 -3.44
CA LEU A 187 -15.12 2.75 -2.74
C LEU A 187 -14.50 1.71 -3.68
N GLN A 188 -15.20 1.24 -4.70
CA GLN A 188 -14.61 0.41 -5.76
C GLN A 188 -13.50 1.19 -6.49
N ASP A 189 -13.73 2.47 -6.79
CA ASP A 189 -12.70 3.32 -7.36
C ASP A 189 -11.52 3.54 -6.41
N CYS A 190 -11.79 3.70 -5.11
CA CYS A 190 -10.74 3.79 -4.10
C CYS A 190 -9.87 2.53 -4.05
N ILE A 191 -10.49 1.34 -4.00
CA ILE A 191 -9.78 0.06 -4.01
C ILE A 191 -8.96 -0.08 -5.29
N ARG A 192 -9.54 0.22 -6.46
CA ARG A 192 -8.82 0.12 -7.74
C ARG A 192 -7.62 1.05 -7.79
N HIS A 193 -7.77 2.29 -7.32
CA HIS A 193 -6.69 3.26 -7.29
C HIS A 193 -5.58 2.83 -6.32
N CYS A 194 -5.93 2.45 -5.09
CA CYS A 194 -4.95 2.01 -4.10
C CYS A 194 -4.27 0.68 -4.47
N ASN A 195 -4.96 -0.21 -5.18
CA ASN A 195 -4.36 -1.45 -5.68
C ASN A 195 -3.25 -1.19 -6.71
N ASN A 196 -3.34 -0.10 -7.46
CA ASN A 196 -2.34 0.30 -8.45
C ASN A 196 -1.20 1.11 -7.81
N GLY A 197 -0.60 0.57 -6.74
CA GLY A 197 0.41 1.27 -5.94
C GLY A 197 1.82 1.23 -6.52
N ILE A 198 2.10 0.33 -7.48
CA ILE A 198 3.36 0.27 -8.22
C ILE A 198 3.12 0.86 -9.61
N PRO A 199 3.83 1.93 -10.03
CA PRO A 199 3.64 2.52 -11.34
C PRO A 199 3.98 1.53 -12.47
N GLU A 200 3.05 1.28 -13.39
CA GLU A 200 3.25 0.38 -14.54
C GLU A 200 4.39 0.84 -15.48
N ASN A 201 4.69 2.15 -15.48
CA ASN A 201 5.79 2.72 -16.25
C ASN A 201 7.14 2.72 -15.50
N SER A 202 7.20 2.12 -14.30
CA SER A 202 8.45 1.91 -13.59
C SER A 202 9.35 1.00 -14.41
N LYS A 203 10.53 1.50 -14.76
CA LYS A 203 11.44 0.80 -15.67
C LYS A 203 12.27 -0.29 -15.00
N VAL A 204 12.59 -0.11 -13.71
CA VAL A 204 13.55 -0.94 -12.98
C VAL A 204 12.94 -1.44 -11.67
N GLU A 205 12.58 -0.53 -10.76
CA GLU A 205 12.11 -0.90 -9.41
C GLU A 205 10.86 -1.78 -9.43
N GLY A 206 9.85 -1.42 -10.23
CA GLY A 206 8.58 -2.15 -10.31
C GLY A 206 8.74 -3.58 -10.86
N PRO A 207 9.39 -3.77 -12.03
CA PRO A 207 9.72 -5.10 -12.54
C PRO A 207 10.58 -5.91 -11.58
N ALA A 208 11.65 -5.32 -11.02
CA ALA A 208 12.52 -6.01 -10.06
C ALA A 208 11.74 -6.50 -8.83
N PHE A 209 10.87 -5.65 -8.28
CA PHE A 209 10.07 -5.98 -7.11
C PHE A 209 9.04 -7.07 -7.40
N THR A 210 8.25 -6.92 -8.46
CA THR A 210 7.19 -7.88 -8.79
C THR A 210 7.74 -9.23 -9.23
N ASP A 211 8.87 -9.26 -9.95
CA ASP A 211 9.58 -10.51 -10.27
C ASP A 211 10.21 -11.14 -9.04
N ALA A 212 10.77 -10.37 -8.11
CA ALA A 212 11.30 -10.91 -6.86
C ALA A 212 10.20 -11.55 -6.00
N ILE A 213 9.01 -10.93 -5.91
CA ILE A 213 7.84 -11.53 -5.25
C ILE A 213 7.48 -12.86 -5.91
N ARG A 214 7.43 -12.88 -7.26
CA ARG A 214 7.11 -14.08 -8.02
C ARG A 214 8.14 -15.19 -7.77
N MET A 215 9.44 -14.89 -7.82
CA MET A 215 10.51 -15.86 -7.59
C MET A 215 10.52 -16.38 -6.15
N TYR A 216 10.31 -15.50 -5.17
CA TYR A 216 10.16 -15.90 -3.76
C TYR A 216 8.99 -16.87 -3.59
N ARG A 217 7.81 -16.55 -4.11
CA ARG A 217 6.64 -17.45 -4.00
C ARG A 217 6.88 -18.78 -4.71
N GLN A 218 7.56 -18.78 -5.86
CA GLN A 218 7.95 -19.99 -6.58
C GLN A 218 8.92 -20.87 -5.78
N SER A 219 9.84 -20.29 -5.00
CA SER A 219 10.73 -21.05 -4.11
C SER A 219 9.99 -21.73 -2.96
N LYS A 220 8.80 -21.22 -2.62
CA LYS A 220 7.83 -21.82 -1.68
C LYS A 220 6.78 -22.69 -2.38
N GLU A 221 7.01 -23.08 -3.63
CA GLU A 221 6.11 -23.92 -4.44
C GLU A 221 4.73 -23.28 -4.76
N LEU A 222 4.60 -21.96 -4.62
CA LEU A 222 3.40 -21.20 -4.94
C LEU A 222 3.50 -20.60 -6.35
N TYR A 223 2.75 -21.17 -7.29
CA TYR A 223 2.75 -20.78 -8.70
C TYR A 223 1.43 -20.09 -9.11
N GLY A 224 1.51 -19.25 -10.14
CA GLY A 224 0.35 -18.56 -10.72
C GLY A 224 0.16 -17.13 -10.23
N THR A 225 -0.93 -16.50 -10.67
CA THR A 225 -1.29 -15.13 -10.30
C THR A 225 -1.62 -15.03 -8.82
N TRP A 226 -1.18 -13.96 -8.17
CA TRP A 226 -1.42 -13.72 -6.76
C TRP A 226 -2.41 -12.57 -6.56
N GLU A 227 -3.55 -12.84 -5.91
CA GLU A 227 -4.58 -11.81 -5.67
C GLU A 227 -4.06 -10.65 -4.81
N MET A 228 -3.12 -10.92 -3.90
CA MET A 228 -2.57 -9.91 -2.97
C MET A 228 -1.32 -9.19 -3.48
N LEU A 229 -0.98 -9.34 -4.78
CA LEU A 229 -0.04 -8.47 -5.49
C LEU A 229 -0.72 -7.13 -5.85
N CYS A 230 -1.22 -6.43 -4.85
CA CYS A 230 -1.91 -5.15 -4.98
C CYS A 230 -1.54 -4.23 -3.82
N GLY A 231 -1.49 -2.92 -4.10
CA GLY A 231 -0.96 -1.91 -3.18
C GLY A 231 0.45 -1.47 -3.56
N ASN A 232 1.07 -0.71 -2.67
CA ASN A 232 2.49 -0.38 -2.77
C ASN A 232 3.37 -1.55 -2.28
N GLU A 233 4.68 -1.41 -2.42
CA GLU A 233 5.68 -2.44 -2.10
C GLU A 233 5.57 -2.91 -0.64
N VAL A 234 5.35 -1.98 0.31
CA VAL A 234 5.24 -2.31 1.74
C VAL A 234 3.96 -3.09 2.04
N GLN A 235 2.84 -2.73 1.40
CA GLN A 235 1.58 -3.45 1.53
C GLN A 235 1.69 -4.86 0.96
N ILE A 236 2.31 -5.00 -0.22
CA ILE A 236 2.53 -6.31 -0.85
C ILE A 236 3.46 -7.19 0.01
N LEU A 237 4.54 -6.64 0.57
CA LEU A 237 5.41 -7.38 1.49
C LEU A 237 4.69 -7.77 2.78
N SER A 238 3.81 -6.90 3.29
CA SER A 238 2.98 -7.24 4.45
C SER A 238 2.05 -8.40 4.14
N ASN A 239 1.44 -8.42 2.94
CA ASN A 239 0.62 -9.54 2.49
C ASN A 239 1.44 -10.83 2.35
N LEU A 240 2.68 -10.74 1.85
CA LEU A 240 3.56 -11.90 1.69
C LEU A 240 3.91 -12.52 3.04
N VAL A 241 4.29 -11.69 4.01
CA VAL A 241 4.57 -12.12 5.39
C VAL A 241 3.34 -12.77 6.02
N MET A 242 2.14 -12.21 5.79
CA MET A 242 0.90 -12.76 6.33
C MET A 242 0.43 -14.05 5.65
N GLU A 243 0.72 -14.24 4.36
CA GLU A 243 0.46 -15.50 3.64
C GLU A 243 1.27 -16.64 4.26
N GLU A 244 2.52 -16.38 4.65
CA GLU A 244 3.42 -17.39 5.23
C GLU A 244 3.20 -17.61 6.74
N LEU A 245 3.02 -16.55 7.52
CA LEU A 245 2.84 -16.65 8.99
C LEU A 245 1.40 -16.94 9.41
N GLY A 246 0.41 -16.61 8.58
CA GLY A 246 -1.01 -16.76 8.91
C GLY A 246 -1.38 -18.15 9.42
N PRO A 247 -1.02 -19.25 8.72
CA PRO A 247 -1.32 -20.61 9.17
C PRO A 247 -0.72 -20.96 10.55
N GLU A 248 0.54 -20.54 10.82
CA GLU A 248 1.21 -20.77 12.11
C GLU A 248 0.52 -20.00 13.24
N LEU A 249 0.12 -18.75 12.98
CA LEU A 249 -0.56 -17.92 13.98
C LEU A 249 -1.97 -18.41 14.29
N ASN A 250 -2.71 -18.84 13.26
CA ASN A 250 -4.07 -19.38 13.40
C ASN A 250 -4.12 -20.75 14.09
N THR A 251 -3.02 -21.51 14.08
CA THR A 251 -2.95 -22.82 14.76
C THR A 251 -2.54 -22.69 16.23
N ALA A 252 -1.80 -21.63 16.58
CA ALA A 252 -1.47 -21.28 17.96
C ALA A 252 -2.62 -20.56 18.69
N GLU A 253 -3.48 -19.86 17.97
CA GLU A 253 -4.71 -19.23 18.48
C GLU A 253 -5.85 -20.24 18.47
N GLY A 254 -6.33 -20.63 19.65
CA GLY A 254 -7.60 -21.36 19.76
C GLY A 254 -8.70 -20.61 19.01
N ALA A 255 -9.42 -21.33 18.15
CA ALA A 255 -10.46 -20.85 17.23
C ALA A 255 -11.25 -19.63 17.76
N GLY A 256 -10.93 -18.43 17.28
CA GLY A 256 -11.66 -17.23 17.69
C GLY A 256 -11.27 -15.93 16.98
N GLU A 257 -9.99 -15.69 16.73
CA GLU A 257 -9.53 -14.39 16.20
C GLU A 257 -8.53 -14.56 15.06
N ARG A 258 -8.60 -13.66 14.08
CA ARG A 258 -7.71 -13.66 12.91
C ARG A 258 -6.53 -12.72 13.16
N PRO A 259 -5.31 -13.10 12.79
CA PRO A 259 -4.14 -12.25 12.93
C PRO A 259 -4.28 -11.05 11.99
N VAL A 260 -4.32 -9.85 12.58
CA VAL A 260 -4.27 -8.58 11.84
C VAL A 260 -2.82 -8.35 11.41
N ALA A 261 -2.64 -7.87 10.19
CA ALA A 261 -1.36 -7.65 9.55
C ALA A 261 -0.51 -6.78 10.47
N PRO A 262 0.71 -7.22 10.77
CA PRO A 262 1.68 -6.46 11.52
C PRO A 262 2.28 -5.37 10.61
N VAL A 263 1.44 -4.55 9.96
CA VAL A 263 1.86 -3.42 9.11
C VAL A 263 2.87 -2.52 9.85
N PRO A 264 2.72 -2.22 11.16
CA PRO A 264 3.75 -1.47 11.89
C PRO A 264 5.12 -2.17 11.95
N TRP A 265 5.14 -3.50 11.93
CA TRP A 265 6.33 -4.33 12.10
C TRP A 265 7.07 -4.53 10.78
N VAL A 266 6.33 -4.59 9.67
CA VAL A 266 6.92 -4.54 8.33
C VAL A 266 7.52 -3.16 8.09
N HIS A 267 6.85 -2.07 8.50
CA HIS A 267 7.44 -0.73 8.44
C HIS A 267 8.71 -0.59 9.30
N SER A 268 8.79 -1.22 10.48
CA SER A 268 9.98 -1.15 11.34
C SER A 268 11.10 -2.10 10.92
N SER A 269 10.78 -3.18 10.20
CA SER A 269 11.72 -4.24 9.82
C SER A 269 12.13 -4.20 8.34
N CYS A 270 11.41 -3.44 7.50
CA CYS A 270 11.85 -3.13 6.14
C CYS A 270 13.09 -2.24 6.24
N PRO A 271 14.28 -2.71 5.82
CA PRO A 271 15.46 -1.86 5.80
C PRO A 271 15.21 -0.68 4.86
N SER A 272 15.77 0.48 5.22
CA SER A 272 15.68 1.72 4.43
C SER A 272 16.10 1.52 2.98
N SER A 273 16.82 0.45 2.63
CA SER A 273 17.12 0.04 1.25
C SER A 273 15.86 -0.16 0.39
N VAL A 274 14.80 -0.82 0.85
CA VAL A 274 13.56 -0.97 0.04
C VAL A 274 12.90 0.39 -0.25
N ALA A 275 13.08 1.37 0.64
CA ALA A 275 12.56 2.73 0.49
C ALA A 275 13.55 3.72 -0.17
N CYS A 276 14.86 3.43 -0.19
CA CYS A 276 15.93 4.39 -0.53
C CYS A 276 16.92 3.91 -1.58
N PHE A 277 16.79 2.72 -2.18
CA PHE A 277 17.82 2.20 -3.09
C PHE A 277 17.93 2.90 -4.46
N PRO A 278 17.29 4.08 -4.68
CA PRO A 278 18.05 5.12 -5.37
C PRO A 278 17.81 6.56 -4.93
N ARG A 279 17.14 6.84 -3.80
CA ARG A 279 16.99 8.23 -3.32
C ARG A 279 18.26 8.68 -2.60
N GLY A 280 19.28 9.02 -3.38
CA GLY A 280 20.53 9.61 -2.91
C GLY A 280 20.34 11.03 -2.38
N SER A 281 19.67 11.20 -1.24
CA SER A 281 19.80 12.33 -0.29
C SER A 281 18.81 12.16 0.87
N CYS A 282 19.33 11.91 2.08
CA CYS A 282 18.53 11.90 3.30
C CYS A 282 18.49 13.30 3.91
N HIS A 283 17.29 13.84 4.15
CA HIS A 283 17.10 14.88 5.18
C HIS A 283 16.34 14.28 6.37
N PRO A 284 16.76 14.58 7.62
CA PRO A 284 16.17 13.98 8.81
C PRO A 284 14.81 14.64 9.13
N CYS A 285 13.72 13.88 9.02
CA CYS A 285 12.45 14.24 9.67
C CYS A 285 12.56 13.95 11.17
N LYS A 286 12.52 15.00 11.99
CA LYS A 286 12.51 14.90 13.45
C LYS A 286 11.21 14.27 13.94
N GLU A 287 11.35 13.28 14.82
CA GLU A 287 10.29 12.59 15.55
C GLU A 287 9.50 13.53 16.48
N GLY A 288 8.19 13.26 16.59
CA GLY A 288 7.34 13.81 17.63
C GLY A 288 5.85 13.53 17.42
N GLY A 289 5.37 12.36 17.87
CA GLY A 289 3.94 12.13 18.16
C GLY A 289 3.20 11.16 17.24
N ILE A 290 2.84 10.00 17.81
CA ILE A 290 1.72 9.10 17.50
C ILE A 290 1.30 9.01 16.02
N GLY A 291 1.77 7.95 15.36
CA GLY A 291 1.03 7.20 14.35
C GLY A 291 0.36 8.00 13.24
N THR A 292 1.14 8.59 12.34
CA THR A 292 0.67 9.00 11.01
C THR A 292 1.85 8.90 10.06
N VAL A 293 1.85 7.90 9.18
CA VAL A 293 2.74 7.94 8.00
C VAL A 293 1.99 8.76 6.96
N CYS A 294 2.37 10.02 6.83
CA CYS A 294 2.06 10.80 5.65
C CYS A 294 2.77 10.11 4.47
N CYS A 295 2.00 9.47 3.59
CA CYS A 295 2.48 9.21 2.24
C CYS A 295 2.50 10.55 1.50
N ASP A 296 3.50 11.39 1.81
CA ASP A 296 3.82 12.54 0.98
C ASP A 296 4.32 12.02 -0.35
N SER A 297 3.42 12.01 -1.32
CA SER A 297 3.75 11.90 -2.73
C SER A 297 4.24 13.28 -3.15
N GLU A 298 5.48 13.66 -2.81
CA GLU A 298 6.05 14.88 -3.37
C GLU A 298 6.13 14.74 -4.90
N PRO A 299 5.53 15.68 -5.66
CA PRO A 299 5.76 15.72 -7.10
C PRO A 299 7.21 16.17 -7.35
N MET A 300 7.94 15.42 -8.18
CA MET A 300 9.23 15.85 -8.72
C MET A 300 9.05 17.17 -9.47
N ASN A 301 9.28 18.30 -8.78
CA ASN A 301 9.45 19.59 -9.41
C ASN A 301 10.90 19.73 -9.89
N SER A 302 11.04 19.76 -11.21
CA SER A 302 12.05 20.53 -11.96
C SER A 302 13.52 20.42 -11.52
N LEU A 303 14.27 19.54 -12.18
CA LEU A 303 15.70 19.80 -12.43
C LEU A 303 15.81 20.89 -13.52
N PRO A 304 16.61 21.97 -13.33
CA PRO A 304 16.81 22.98 -14.35
C PRO A 304 17.69 22.43 -15.50
N SER A 305 17.29 22.71 -16.73
CA SER A 305 18.07 22.42 -17.94
C SER A 305 19.43 23.14 -17.91
N PRO A 306 20.55 22.52 -18.29
CA PRO A 306 21.81 23.21 -18.45
C PRO A 306 21.81 23.94 -19.80
N GLY A 307 21.39 25.20 -19.79
CA GLY A 307 21.48 26.11 -20.93
C GLY A 307 22.23 27.38 -20.57
N ALA A 308 23.44 27.50 -21.14
CA ALA A 308 24.20 28.73 -21.39
C ALA A 308 24.65 29.59 -20.19
N HIS A 309 25.95 29.50 -19.84
CA HIS A 309 26.78 30.67 -19.56
C HIS A 309 28.27 30.29 -19.60
N TRP A 310 28.92 30.43 -20.76
CA TRP A 310 30.34 30.76 -20.85
C TRP A 310 30.54 31.66 -22.08
N ASN A 311 30.41 32.97 -21.85
CA ASN A 311 31.02 33.98 -22.70
C ASN A 311 32.51 34.04 -22.38
N ARG A 312 33.36 33.76 -23.37
CA ARG A 312 34.71 34.36 -23.46
C ARG A 312 35.11 34.48 -24.93
N GLU A 313 35.47 35.71 -25.30
CA GLU A 313 35.84 36.17 -26.64
C GLU A 313 37.08 35.48 -27.24
N PRO A 314 37.28 35.57 -28.57
CA PRO A 314 38.43 35.01 -29.27
C PRO A 314 39.61 36.01 -29.33
N GLY A 315 40.81 35.58 -28.95
CA GLY A 315 42.03 36.39 -29.01
C GLY A 315 43.24 35.61 -29.49
N ALA A 316 43.61 35.85 -30.75
CA ALA A 316 44.95 35.85 -31.36
C ALA A 316 45.93 34.66 -31.20
N LEU A 317 46.21 34.04 -32.35
CA LEU A 317 47.47 33.45 -32.84
C LEU A 317 48.76 33.68 -32.01
N ARG A 318 49.50 32.59 -31.76
CA ARG A 318 50.94 32.51 -32.06
C ARG A 318 51.44 31.06 -32.18
N SER A 319 52.15 30.83 -33.28
CA SER A 319 52.91 29.65 -33.66
C SER A 319 54.12 29.38 -32.74
N SER A 320 54.41 28.11 -32.47
CA SER A 320 55.78 27.64 -32.25
C SER A 320 55.89 26.14 -32.51
N SER A 321 56.56 25.81 -33.61
CA SER A 321 57.02 24.48 -34.03
C SER A 321 58.33 24.10 -33.34
N ALA A 322 58.48 22.82 -32.96
CA ALA A 322 59.79 22.16 -32.83
C ALA A 322 59.66 20.63 -33.01
N PRO A 323 60.70 19.93 -33.52
CA PRO A 323 60.56 18.73 -34.35
C PRO A 323 60.98 17.41 -33.67
N LEU A 324 60.51 16.28 -34.23
CA LEU A 324 60.92 14.91 -33.88
C LEU A 324 62.13 14.46 -34.71
N PRO A 325 63.03 13.61 -34.17
CA PRO A 325 64.21 13.13 -34.89
C PRO A 325 63.94 11.83 -35.68
N PRO A 326 64.71 11.54 -36.76
CA PRO A 326 64.49 10.38 -37.62
C PRO A 326 65.56 9.28 -37.40
N PRO A 327 65.43 8.14 -38.10
CA PRO A 327 66.52 7.53 -38.85
C PRO A 327 66.54 7.96 -40.33
#